data_AF-A0A074X421-F1
#
_entry.id   AF-A0A074X421-F1
#
_cell.length_a   1.000
_cell.length_b   1.000
_cell.length_c   1.000
_cell.angle_alpha   90.00
_cell.angle_beta   90.00
_cell.angle_gamma   90.00
#
_symmetry.space_group_name_H-M   'P 1'
#
loop_
_entity.id
_entity.type
_entity.pdbx_description
1 polymer ?
#
loop_
_entity_poly.entity_id
_entity_poly.type
_entity_poly.pdbx_seq_one_letter_code
_entity_poly.pdbx_strand_id
1 'polypeptide(L)' 'HYEYQNGKSRKRSNLPKQSTEIMKRWFDENMHNPYPSEEQKRHFAAVAGINLTQVSNWFINHRRR' A
#
# COMPACT_ATOMS: atom_id res chain seq x y z
N HIS A 1 16.40 -10.24 6.06
CA HIS A 1 16.97 -8.92 5.73
C HIS A 1 16.08 -8.32 4.65
N TYR A 2 15.13 -7.44 4.99
CA TYR A 2 14.32 -6.77 3.98
C TYR A 2 15.05 -5.52 3.55
N GLU A 3 15.62 -5.52 2.35
CA GLU A 3 16.16 -4.29 1.78
C GLU A 3 15.02 -3.32 1.55
N TYR A 4 14.91 -2.32 2.42
CA TYR A 4 14.19 -1.09 2.08
C TYR A 4 14.95 -0.45 0.93
N GLN A 5 14.57 -0.80 -0.30
CA GLN A 5 15.04 -0.12 -1.50
C GLN A 5 14.63 1.35 -1.36
N ASN A 6 15.61 2.17 -1.01
CA ASN A 6 15.53 3.64 -0.93
C ASN A 6 15.27 4.17 -2.36
N GLY A 7 14.02 4.06 -2.79
CA GLY A 7 13.56 4.47 -4.11
C GLY A 7 13.56 5.98 -4.21
N LYS A 8 14.59 6.51 -4.88
CA LYS A 8 14.72 7.87 -5.43
C LYS A 8 13.37 8.58 -5.55
N SER A 9 13.28 9.78 -4.95
CA SER A 9 12.14 10.70 -4.98
C SER A 9 11.60 10.93 -6.40
N ARG A 10 10.74 10.02 -6.87
CA ARG A 10 9.95 10.23 -8.08
C ARG A 10 8.76 11.11 -7.71
N LYS A 11 8.50 12.10 -8.57
CA LYS A 11 7.47 13.13 -8.47
C LYS A 11 6.19 12.60 -7.81
N ARG A 12 5.57 13.43 -6.96
CA ARG A 12 4.28 13.19 -6.30
C ARG A 12 3.16 13.01 -7.34
N SER A 13 3.07 11.83 -7.94
CA SER A 13 1.91 11.42 -8.72
C SER A 13 1.00 10.59 -7.82
N ASN A 14 -0.31 10.84 -7.90
CA ASN A 14 -1.30 10.00 -7.23
C ASN A 14 -1.10 8.54 -7.65
N LEU A 15 -1.41 7.61 -6.74
CA LEU A 15 -1.41 6.20 -7.10
C LEU A 15 -2.49 5.95 -8.17
N PRO A 16 -2.26 5.02 -9.12
CA PRO A 16 -3.28 4.62 -10.08
C PRO A 16 -4.57 4.19 -9.37
N LYS A 17 -5.74 4.51 -9.95
CA LYS A 17 -7.04 4.16 -9.36
C LYS A 17 -7.14 2.67 -9.06
N GLN A 18 -6.77 1.83 -10.04
CA GLN A 18 -6.75 0.38 -9.91
C GLN A 18 -5.91 -0.09 -8.71
N SER A 19 -4.72 0.51 -8.52
CA SER A 19 -3.87 0.21 -7.36
C SER A 19 -4.56 0.54 -6.04
N THR A 20 -5.25 1.68 -5.97
CA THR A 20 -5.98 2.09 -4.76
C THR A 20 -7.25 1.30 -4.51
N GLU A 21 -7.94 0.83 -5.55
CA GLU A 21 -9.16 0.01 -5.43
C GLU A 21 -8.89 -1.34 -4.76
N ILE A 22 -7.78 -1.98 -5.12
CA ILE A 22 -7.35 -3.25 -4.49
C ILE A 22 -7.13 -3.07 -2.98
N MET A 23 -6.38 -2.04 -2.59
CA MET A 23 -6.09 -1.77 -1.18
C MET A 23 -7.35 -1.30 -0.43
N LYS A 24 -8.22 -0.52 -1.08
CA LYS A 24 -9.49 -0.07 -0.51
C LYS A 24 -10.42 -1.24 -0.23
N ARG A 25 -10.58 -2.17 -1.18
CA ARG A 25 -11.41 -3.36 -0.97
C ARG A 25 -10.96 -4.14 0.27
N TRP A 26 -9.65 -4.40 0.38
CA TRP A 26 -9.13 -5.09 1.56
C TRP A 26 -9.34 -4.28 2.84
N PHE A 27 -9.16 -2.96 2.79
CA PHE A 27 -9.39 -2.09 3.95
C PHE A 27 -10.83 -2.14 4.43
N ASP A 28 -11.80 -2.05 3.51
CA ASP A 28 -13.24 -2.11 3.81
C ASP A 28 -13.60 -3.47 4.45
N GLU A 29 -13.03 -4.57 3.94
CA GLU A 29 -13.19 -5.93 4.51
C GLU A 29 -12.51 -6.07 5.90
N ASN A 30 -11.50 -5.26 6.21
CA ASN A 30 -10.69 -5.33 7.44
C ASN A 30 -10.86 -4.09 8.34
N MET A 31 -11.99 -3.38 8.25
CA MET A 31 -12.20 -2.10 8.93
C MET A 31 -12.01 -2.14 10.46
N HIS A 32 -12.22 -3.31 11.09
CA HIS A 32 -12.01 -3.52 12.53
C HIS A 32 -10.53 -3.61 12.92
N ASN A 33 -9.67 -4.06 12.01
CA ASN A 33 -8.23 -4.19 12.22
C ASN A 33 -7.45 -3.94 10.90
N PRO A 34 -7.36 -2.67 10.45
CA PRO A 34 -6.79 -2.33 9.14
C PRO A 34 -5.25 -2.25 9.17
N TYR A 35 -4.62 -3.32 9.64
CA TYR A 35 -3.17 -3.45 9.77
C TYR A 35 -2.71 -4.65 8.93
N PRO A 36 -2.39 -4.44 7.65
CA PRO A 36 -1.95 -5.55 6.81
C PRO A 36 -0.60 -6.07 7.29
N SER A 37 -0.44 -7.39 7.29
CA SER A 37 0.84 -8.05 7.55
C SER A 37 1.86 -7.72 6.46
N GLU A 38 3.14 -7.97 6.72
CA GLU A 38 4.20 -7.77 5.72
C GLU A 38 3.98 -8.61 4.46
N GLU A 39 3.39 -9.79 4.59
CA GLU A 39 3.03 -10.63 3.46
C GLU A 39 1.89 -10.02 2.63
N GLN A 40 0.85 -9.51 3.30
CA GLN A 40 -0.26 -8.82 2.62
C GLN A 40 0.24 -7.57 1.90
N LYS A 41 1.15 -6.79 2.53
CA LYS A 41 1.76 -5.63 1.88
C LYS A 41 2.56 -6.00 0.63
N ARG A 42 3.31 -7.11 0.65
CA ARG A 42 4.01 -7.65 -0.54
C ARG A 42 3.03 -8.09 -1.62
N HIS A 43 1.94 -8.74 -1.23
CA HIS A 43 0.87 -9.12 -2.16
C HIS A 43 0.26 -7.89 -2.85
N PHE A 44 -0.09 -6.84 -2.09
CA PHE A 44 -0.59 -5.60 -2.68
C PHE A 44 0.44 -4.94 -3.60
N ALA A 45 1.71 -4.89 -3.20
CA ALA A 45 2.77 -4.35 -4.05
C ALA A 45 2.84 -5.08 -5.40
N ALA A 46 2.80 -6.41 -5.38
CA ALA A 46 2.85 -7.25 -6.58
C ALA A 46 1.61 -7.08 -7.46
N VAL A 47 0.41 -7.17 -6.90
CA VAL A 47 -0.85 -7.12 -7.67
C VAL A 47 -1.17 -5.70 -8.14
N ALA A 48 -0.89 -4.68 -7.33
CA ALA A 48 -1.15 -3.28 -7.68
C ALA A 48 -0.02 -2.63 -8.49
N GLY A 49 1.10 -3.33 -8.72
CA GLY A 49 2.24 -2.84 -9.49
C GLY A 49 2.95 -1.63 -8.87
N ILE A 50 2.94 -1.52 -7.55
CA ILE A 50 3.52 -0.41 -6.79
C ILE A 50 4.52 -0.94 -5.77
N ASN A 51 5.40 -0.08 -5.25
CA ASN A 51 6.38 -0.53 -4.27
C ASN A 51 5.78 -0.64 -2.85
N LEU A 52 6.46 -1.40 -1.99
CA LEU A 52 6.03 -1.65 -0.61
C LEU A 52 5.88 -0.37 0.23
N THR A 53 6.71 0.64 -0.04
CA THR A 53 6.65 1.95 0.64
C THR A 53 5.37 2.70 0.26
N GLN A 54 4.95 2.66 -1.00
CA GLN A 54 3.69 3.24 -1.47
C GLN A 54 2.49 2.55 -0.82
N VAL A 55 2.51 1.22 -0.73
CA VAL A 55 1.49 0.43 -0.01
C VAL A 55 1.42 0.85 1.45
N SER A 56 2.57 0.87 2.13
CA SER A 56 2.64 1.24 3.57
C SER A 56 2.14 2.67 3.82
N ASN A 57 2.58 3.63 3.00
CA ASN A 57 2.14 5.02 3.10
C ASN A 57 0.65 5.16 2.82
N TRP A 58 0.11 4.42 1.86
CA TRP A 58 -1.32 4.43 1.56
C TRP A 58 -2.12 3.96 2.76
N PHE A 59 -1.80 2.82 3.37
CA PHE A 59 -2.52 2.30 4.54
C PHE A 59 -2.42 3.22 5.77
N ILE A 60 -1.24 3.81 6.01
CA ILE A 60 -1.06 4.80 7.10
C ILE A 60 -1.96 6.01 6.88
N ASN A 61 -1.99 6.55 5.67
CA ASN A 61 -2.80 7.72 5.34
C ASN A 61 -4.30 7.41 5.30
N HIS A 62 -4.69 6.23 4.79
CA HIS A 62 -6.08 5.84 4.66
C HIS A 62 -6.74 5.58 6.02
N ARG A 63 -6.02 4.98 6.97
CA ARG A 63 -6.52 4.78 8.35
C ARG A 63 -6.71 6.08 9.13
N ARG A 64 -5.97 7.14 8.77
CA ARG A 64 -6.07 8.46 9.42
C ARG A 64 -7.24 9.30 8.88
N ARG A 65 -7.83 8.88 7.77
CA ARG A 65 -9.01 9.52 7.17
C ARG A 65 -10.26 8.89 7.73
#